data_AF-A0AB73AHS6-F1
#
_entry.id   AF-A0AB73AHS6-F1
#
_cell.length_a   1.000
_cell.length_b   1.000
_cell.length_c   1.000
_cell.angle_alpha   90.00
_cell.angle_beta   90.00
_cell.angle_gamma   90.00
#
_symmetry.space_group_name_H-M   'P 1'
#
loop_
_entity.id
_entity.type
_entity.pdbx_description
1 polymer ?
#
loop_
_entity_poly.entity_id
_entity_poly.type
_entity_poly.pdbx_seq_one_letter_code
_entity_poly.pdbx_strand_id
1 'polypeptide(L)'
;MKKSNIYIGEVIKQVIAEKQVTKAELARRLGVKPQSVDYLLTRKSIDTDTLYSLSLALDYDFAVLYSIKKEHALATDEESPFKVGNAKISLEIELRPDEMLKLNLKQKIADLLEGKGK
;
A
#
# COMPACT_ATOMS: atom_id res chain seq x y z
N MET A 1 7.58 11.08 -23.41
CA MET A 1 7.16 11.01 -21.99
C MET A 1 7.12 9.54 -21.57
N LYS A 2 7.67 9.16 -20.41
CA LYS A 2 7.51 7.80 -19.86
C LYS A 2 6.04 7.58 -19.50
N LYS A 3 5.47 6.42 -19.87
CA LYS A 3 4.11 6.02 -19.51
C LYS A 3 4.18 4.98 -18.40
N SER A 4 3.36 5.12 -17.37
CA SER A 4 3.13 4.06 -16.39
C SER A 4 2.50 2.85 -17.09
N ASN A 5 2.93 1.64 -16.74
CA ASN A 5 2.33 0.41 -17.27
C ASN A 5 1.15 -0.08 -16.41
N ILE A 6 0.53 0.84 -15.68
CA ILE A 6 -0.57 0.58 -14.74
C ILE A 6 -1.87 0.60 -15.53
N TYR A 7 -2.71 -0.40 -15.30
CA TYR A 7 -4.04 -0.50 -15.86
C TYR A 7 -5.07 -0.28 -14.74
N ILE A 8 -5.49 0.98 -14.57
CA ILE A 8 -6.25 1.39 -13.38
C ILE A 8 -7.56 0.61 -13.22
N GLY A 9 -8.24 0.27 -14.32
CA GLY A 9 -9.47 -0.50 -14.30
C GLY A 9 -9.30 -1.89 -13.67
N GLU A 10 -8.17 -2.57 -13.88
CA GLU A 10 -7.91 -3.86 -13.25
C GLU A 10 -7.63 -3.72 -11.75
N VAL A 11 -6.87 -2.70 -11.35
CA VAL A 11 -6.60 -2.44 -9.92
C VAL A 11 -7.90 -2.10 -9.18
N ILE A 12 -8.78 -1.30 -9.80
CA ILE A 12 -10.10 -1.02 -9.23
C ILE A 12 -10.91 -2.31 -9.04
N LYS A 13 -10.87 -3.26 -10.01
CA LYS A 13 -11.55 -4.57 -9.84
C LYS A 13 -11.03 -5.34 -8.63
N GLN A 14 -9.71 -5.35 -8.42
CA GLN A 14 -9.09 -6.02 -7.28
C GLN A 14 -9.56 -5.39 -5.96
N VAL A 15 -9.47 -4.07 -5.83
CA VAL A 15 -9.91 -3.35 -4.62
C VAL A 15 -11.41 -3.56 -4.34
N ILE A 16 -12.26 -3.56 -5.37
CA ILE A 16 -13.69 -3.85 -5.23
C ILE A 16 -13.91 -5.27 -4.68
N ALA A 17 -13.17 -6.26 -5.18
CA ALA A 17 -13.26 -7.64 -4.74
C ALA A 17 -12.77 -7.80 -3.29
N GLU A 18 -11.61 -7.23 -2.95
CA GLU A 18 -11.04 -7.23 -1.59
C GLU A 18 -11.98 -6.61 -0.57
N LYS A 19 -12.60 -5.47 -0.92
CA LYS A 19 -13.56 -4.77 -0.05
C LYS A 19 -14.98 -5.32 -0.13
N GLN A 20 -15.21 -6.39 -0.89
CA GLN A 20 -16.51 -7.03 -1.10
C GLN A 20 -17.62 -6.04 -1.52
N VAL A 21 -17.25 -5.01 -2.29
CA VAL A 21 -18.19 -4.03 -2.82
C VAL A 21 -18.78 -4.57 -4.12
N THR A 22 -20.09 -4.42 -4.33
CA THR A 22 -20.69 -4.81 -5.62
C THR A 22 -20.59 -3.66 -6.63
N LYS A 23 -20.63 -3.96 -7.93
CA LYS A 23 -20.66 -2.91 -8.97
C LYS A 23 -21.84 -1.94 -8.81
N ALA A 24 -23.00 -2.47 -8.40
CA ALA A 24 -24.19 -1.66 -8.15
C ALA A 24 -23.99 -0.72 -6.95
N GLU A 25 -23.37 -1.21 -5.88
CA GLU A 25 -23.04 -0.38 -4.72
C GLU A 25 -22.02 0.70 -5.09
N LEU A 26 -20.98 0.36 -5.85
CA LEU A 26 -20.01 1.35 -6.31
C LEU A 26 -20.68 2.42 -7.18
N ALA A 27 -21.56 2.02 -8.11
CA ALA A 27 -22.31 2.97 -8.93
C ALA A 27 -23.14 3.94 -8.07
N ARG A 28 -23.78 3.43 -7.01
CA ARG A 28 -24.53 4.24 -6.05
C ARG A 28 -23.65 5.22 -5.30
N ARG A 29 -22.48 4.79 -4.80
CA ARG A 29 -21.52 5.66 -4.09
C ARG A 29 -20.96 6.76 -4.98
N LEU A 30 -20.74 6.47 -6.25
CA LEU A 30 -20.25 7.43 -7.24
C LEU A 30 -21.36 8.32 -7.83
N GLY A 31 -22.64 8.02 -7.56
CA GLY A 31 -23.76 8.75 -8.16
C GLY A 31 -23.89 8.55 -9.68
N VAL A 32 -23.44 7.41 -10.21
CA VAL A 32 -23.43 7.11 -11.65
C VAL A 32 -24.30 5.89 -11.99
N LYS A 33 -24.55 5.69 -13.30
CA LYS A 33 -25.24 4.49 -13.78
C LYS A 33 -24.33 3.25 -13.66
N PRO A 34 -24.85 2.05 -13.39
CA PRO A 34 -24.05 0.82 -13.34
C PRO A 34 -23.19 0.58 -14.59
N GLN A 35 -23.71 0.93 -15.77
CA GLN A 35 -22.99 0.86 -17.06
C GLN A 35 -21.70 1.69 -17.06
N SER A 36 -21.69 2.83 -16.37
CA SER A 36 -20.50 3.67 -16.24
C SER A 36 -19.41 2.97 -15.44
N VAL A 37 -19.78 2.16 -14.43
CA VAL A 37 -18.83 1.34 -13.68
C VAL A 37 -18.27 0.24 -14.57
N ASP A 38 -19.09 -0.47 -15.35
CA ASP A 38 -18.59 -1.48 -16.29
C ASP A 38 -17.59 -0.88 -17.29
N TYR A 39 -17.88 0.31 -17.81
CA TYR A 39 -16.96 1.03 -18.67
C TYR A 39 -15.66 1.39 -17.94
N LEU A 40 -15.75 1.96 -16.73
CA LEU A 40 -14.62 2.35 -15.90
C LEU A 40 -13.63 1.19 -15.65
N LEU A 41 -14.16 0.00 -15.37
CA LEU A 41 -13.36 -1.19 -15.08
C LEU A 41 -12.58 -1.72 -16.30
N THR A 42 -12.88 -1.24 -17.51
CA THR A 42 -12.13 -1.59 -18.74
C THR A 42 -11.08 -0.53 -19.11
N ARG A 43 -10.90 0.52 -18.30
CA ARG A 43 -10.03 1.65 -18.64
C ARG A 43 -8.58 1.40 -18.24
N LYS A 44 -7.66 1.70 -19.17
CA LYS A 44 -6.23 1.79 -18.86
C LYS A 44 -5.89 2.96 -17.92
N SER A 45 -6.56 4.09 -18.13
CA SER A 45 -6.35 5.33 -17.39
C SER A 45 -7.66 6.09 -17.25
N ILE A 46 -7.74 6.91 -16.21
CA ILE A 46 -8.87 7.79 -15.88
C ILE A 46 -8.32 9.17 -15.49
N ASP A 47 -9.18 10.18 -15.51
CA ASP A 47 -8.85 11.51 -14.99
C ASP A 47 -8.77 11.52 -13.46
N THR A 48 -8.16 12.58 -12.93
CA THR A 48 -7.86 12.71 -11.50
C THR A 48 -9.12 12.89 -10.65
N ASP A 49 -10.16 13.55 -11.16
CA ASP A 49 -11.41 13.76 -10.41
C ASP A 49 -12.17 12.44 -10.24
N THR A 50 -12.19 11.62 -11.29
CA THR A 50 -12.74 10.25 -11.23
C THR A 50 -11.92 9.38 -10.28
N LEU A 51 -10.58 9.46 -10.33
CA LEU A 51 -9.68 8.73 -9.42
C LEU A 51 -9.93 9.11 -7.96
N TYR A 52 -10.10 10.41 -7.67
CA TYR A 52 -10.40 10.91 -6.33
C TYR A 52 -11.75 10.42 -5.83
N SER A 53 -12.79 10.53 -6.66
CA SER A 53 -14.15 10.07 -6.31
C SER A 53 -14.18 8.56 -6.01
N LEU A 54 -13.42 7.77 -6.79
CA LEU A 54 -13.24 6.34 -6.53
C LEU A 54 -12.50 6.07 -5.22
N SER A 55 -11.48 6.86 -4.95
CA SER A 55 -10.69 6.73 -3.72
C SER A 55 -11.56 6.94 -2.50
N LEU A 56 -12.45 7.93 -2.52
CA LEU A 56 -13.45 8.15 -1.47
C LEU A 56 -14.48 7.02 -1.40
N ALA A 57 -15.04 6.61 -2.54
CA ALA A 57 -16.10 5.61 -2.60
C ALA A 57 -15.64 4.23 -2.11
N LEU A 58 -14.36 3.90 -2.32
CA LEU A 58 -13.76 2.63 -1.91
C LEU A 58 -12.91 2.76 -0.66
N ASP A 59 -12.71 3.96 -0.10
CA ASP A 59 -11.80 4.18 1.03
C ASP A 59 -10.40 3.60 0.77
N TYR A 60 -9.83 3.95 -0.40
CA TYR A 60 -8.53 3.46 -0.87
C TYR A 60 -7.82 4.55 -1.68
N ASP A 61 -6.58 4.89 -1.34
CA ASP A 61 -5.83 5.91 -2.07
C ASP A 61 -5.22 5.34 -3.36
N PHE A 62 -5.90 5.53 -4.49
CA PHE A 62 -5.40 5.10 -5.80
C PHE A 62 -4.26 5.99 -6.34
N ALA A 63 -4.01 7.18 -5.77
CA ALA A 63 -2.92 8.05 -6.22
C ALA A 63 -1.54 7.44 -5.91
N VAL A 64 -1.48 6.62 -4.86
CA VAL A 64 -0.31 5.81 -4.48
C VAL A 64 0.28 5.05 -5.67
N LEU A 65 -0.56 4.51 -6.56
CA LEU A 65 -0.14 3.73 -7.73
C LEU A 65 0.79 4.53 -8.65
N TYR A 66 0.64 5.86 -8.69
CA TYR A 66 1.40 6.75 -9.55
C TYR A 66 2.56 7.44 -8.82
N SER A 67 2.82 7.07 -7.57
CA SER A 67 3.92 7.62 -6.78
C SER A 67 5.27 7.30 -7.40
N ILE A 68 6.09 8.33 -7.62
CA ILE A 68 7.44 8.20 -8.20
C ILE A 68 8.40 7.52 -7.20
N LYS A 69 8.13 7.65 -5.89
CA LYS A 69 8.87 6.99 -4.82
C LYS A 69 8.12 5.73 -4.39
N LYS A 70 8.72 4.56 -4.63
CA LYS A 70 8.13 3.23 -4.33
C LYS A 70 7.91 2.95 -2.84
N GLU A 71 8.48 3.77 -1.96
CA GLU A 71 8.57 3.55 -0.52
C GLU A 71 7.36 4.04 0.30
N HIS A 72 6.36 4.66 -0.34
CA HIS A 72 5.11 5.08 0.29
C HIS A 72 3.86 4.38 -0.26
N ALA A 73 4.02 3.27 -0.98
CA ALA A 73 2.87 2.47 -1.35
C ALA A 73 2.31 1.75 -0.13
N LEU A 74 1.01 1.94 0.15
CA LEU A 74 0.27 1.13 1.12
C LEU A 74 0.63 -0.34 0.85
N ALA A 75 1.21 -0.99 1.85
CA ALA A 75 1.60 -2.38 1.78
C ALA A 75 0.35 -3.23 1.54
N THR A 76 0.05 -3.52 0.28
CA THR A 76 -0.74 -4.69 -0.10
C THR A 76 0.28 -5.78 -0.37
N ASP A 77 0.43 -6.67 0.61
CA ASP A 77 1.14 -7.92 0.47
C ASP A 77 0.61 -8.66 -0.75
N GLU A 78 1.34 -8.66 -1.86
CA GLU A 78 1.37 -9.75 -2.83
C GLU A 78 2.71 -9.70 -3.58
N GLU A 79 3.56 -10.64 -3.20
CA GLU A 79 4.75 -11.20 -3.87
C GLU A 79 5.53 -10.31 -4.86
N SER A 80 6.62 -9.71 -4.34
CA SER A 80 7.84 -9.55 -5.12
C SER A 80 8.89 -10.51 -4.55
N PRO A 81 9.71 -11.20 -5.36
CA PRO A 81 10.86 -11.93 -4.85
C PRO A 81 11.89 -10.89 -4.41
N PHE A 82 11.66 -10.29 -3.25
CA PHE A 82 12.66 -9.52 -2.55
C PHE A 82 13.78 -10.50 -2.23
N LYS A 83 14.88 -10.41 -2.97
CA LYS A 83 16.17 -10.70 -2.37
C LYS A 83 16.21 -9.85 -1.11
N VAL A 84 16.11 -10.50 0.05
CA VAL A 84 16.29 -9.87 1.36
C VAL A 84 17.75 -9.42 1.43
N GLY A 85 18.02 -8.28 0.81
CA GLY A 85 19.18 -7.48 1.14
C GLY A 85 18.95 -6.85 2.49
N ASN A 86 20.04 -6.57 3.21
CA ASN A 86 20.00 -5.96 4.53
C ASN A 86 19.06 -4.74 4.54
N ALA A 87 18.00 -4.79 5.35
CA ALA A 87 17.10 -3.68 5.54
C ALA A 87 17.66 -2.79 6.66
N LYS A 88 17.81 -1.49 6.40
CA LYS A 88 18.20 -0.52 7.42
C LYS A 88 16.94 0.05 8.07
N ILE A 89 16.69 -0.32 9.32
CA ILE A 89 15.62 0.25 10.15
C ILE A 89 16.25 1.31 11.05
N SER A 90 15.70 2.52 11.06
CA SER A 90 16.08 3.60 11.98
C SER A 90 14.88 3.96 12.83
N LEU A 91 15.02 3.82 14.15
CA LEU A 91 13.97 4.07 15.12
C LEU A 91 14.56 4.94 16.23
N GLU A 92 13.93 6.07 16.50
CA GLU A 92 14.34 7.01 17.55
C GLU A 92 13.26 7.01 18.63
N ILE A 93 13.63 6.57 19.83
CA ILE A 93 12.72 6.48 20.99
C ILE A 93 13.43 7.13 22.17
N GLU A 94 12.74 8.05 22.83
CA GLU A 94 13.16 8.62 24.10
C GLU A 94 12.64 7.73 25.24
N LEU A 95 13.55 7.28 26.10
CA LEU A 95 13.26 6.31 27.16
C LEU A 95 13.75 6.84 28.51
N ARG A 96 13.01 6.51 29.57
CA ARG A 96 13.49 6.75 30.93
C ARG A 96 14.57 5.73 31.30
N PRO A 97 15.45 6.05 32.27
CA PRO A 97 16.55 5.16 32.65
C PRO A 97 16.11 3.74 33.06
N ASP A 98 14.96 3.58 33.69
CA ASP A 98 14.40 2.27 34.09
C ASP A 98 13.86 1.46 32.90
N GLU A 99 13.40 2.13 31.85
CA GLU A 99 12.92 1.51 30.61
C GLU A 99 14.10 1.05 29.74
N MET A 100 15.19 1.83 29.70
CA MET A 100 16.43 1.46 29.01
C MET A 100 17.03 0.15 29.54
N LEU A 101 17.00 -0.05 30.87
CA LEU A 101 17.52 -1.26 31.51
C LEU A 101 16.73 -2.52 31.09
N LYS A 102 15.41 -2.39 30.88
CA LYS A 102 14.55 -3.51 30.45
C LYS A 102 14.85 -3.97 29.02
N LEU A 103 15.41 -3.09 28.19
CA LEU A 103 15.69 -3.42 26.79
C LEU A 103 16.90 -4.34 26.58
N ASN A 104 17.78 -4.48 27.59
CA ASN A 104 18.98 -5.32 27.53
C ASN A 104 19.80 -5.14 26.25
N LEU A 105 19.85 -3.91 25.72
CA LEU A 105 20.46 -3.60 24.41
C LEU A 105 21.92 -4.05 24.34
N LYS A 106 22.67 -3.90 25.44
CA LYS A 106 24.07 -4.30 25.52
C LYS A 106 24.27 -5.80 25.25
N GLN A 107 23.44 -6.65 25.85
CA GLN A 107 23.52 -8.11 25.66
C GLN A 107 23.08 -8.49 24.25
N LYS A 108 21.95 -7.94 23.77
CA LYS A 108 21.45 -8.21 22.42
C LYS A 108 22.44 -7.79 21.32
N ILE A 109 23.13 -6.66 21.48
CA ILE A 109 24.15 -6.21 20.54
C ILE A 109 25.38 -7.12 20.60
N ALA A 110 25.81 -7.55 21.79
CA ALA A 110 26.91 -8.50 21.94
C ALA A 110 26.58 -9.84 21.28
N ASP A 111 25.39 -10.40 21.52
CA ASP A 111 24.94 -11.68 20.93
C ASP A 111 24.88 -11.60 19.39
N LEU A 112 24.44 -10.47 18.84
CA LEU A 112 24.41 -10.22 17.39
C LEU A 112 25.81 -10.10 16.77
N LEU A 113 26.76 -9.50 17.48
CA LEU A 113 28.14 -9.34 17.02
C LEU A 113 28.98 -10.62 17.17
N GLU A 114 28.66 -11.46 18.15
CA GLU A 114 29.35 -12.73 18.42
C GLU A 114 28.87 -13.90 17.53
N GLY A 115 27.92 -13.67 16.63
CA GLY A 115 27.51 -14.65 15.61
C GLY A 115 26.88 -15.92 16.19
N LYS A 116 26.37 -15.88 17.43
CA LYS A 116 25.65 -17.00 18.04
C LYS A 116 24.16 -16.92 17.72
N GLY A 117 23.84 -17.24 16.48
CA GLY A 117 22.48 -17.41 15.99
C GLY A 117 22.48 -18.31 14.76
N LYS A 118 22.67 -19.62 14.96
CA LYS A 118 22.17 -20.65 14.06
C LYS A 118 20.72 -20.94 14.43
#